data_AF-A0A1B8V7Q6-F1
#
_entry.id   AF-A0A1B8V7Q6-F1
#
_cell.length_a   1.000
_cell.length_b   1.000
_cell.length_c   1.000
_cell.angle_alpha   90.00
_cell.angle_beta   90.00
_cell.angle_gamma   90.00
#
_symmetry.space_group_name_H-M   'P 1'
#
loop_
_entity.id
_entity.type
_entity.pdbx_description
1 polymer ?
#
loop_
_entity_poly.entity_id
_entity_poly.type
_entity_poly.pdbx_seq_one_letter_code
_entity_poly.pdbx_strand_id
1 'polypeptide(L)' 'MKYYVELTYPKALRLPVYGITLEAVSKSQAITEATIEAGREGYRGSPKKVTARQLQEAAA' A
#
# COMPACT_ATOMS: atom_id res chain seq x y z
N MET A 1 -4.19 -13.62 -4.43
CA MET A 1 -5.26 -12.64 -4.73
C MET A 1 -4.58 -11.29 -4.98
N LYS A 2 -5.07 -10.45 -5.89
CA LYS A 2 -4.50 -9.12 -6.11
C LYS A 2 -5.11 -8.10 -5.14
N TYR A 3 -4.27 -7.28 -4.54
CA TYR A 3 -4.66 -6.19 -3.64
C TYR A 3 -4.02 -4.89 -4.10
N TYR A 4 -4.82 -3.82 -4.15
CA TYR A 4 -4.31 -2.47 -4.26
C TYR A 4 -4.18 -1.87 -2.86
N VAL A 5 -2.99 -1.41 -2.50
CA VAL A 5 -2.66 -0.85 -1.20
C VAL A 5 -2.23 0.60 -1.36
N GLU A 6 -2.78 1.48 -0.52
CA GLU A 6 -2.43 2.88 -0.43
C GLU A 6 -1.89 3.17 0.98
N LEU A 7 -0.68 3.72 1.06
CA LEU A 7 0.01 4.12 2.28
C LEU A 7 0.21 5.63 2.27
N THR A 8 -0.39 6.32 3.25
CA THR A 8 -0.32 7.78 3.35
C THR A 8 0.69 8.18 4.43
N TYR A 9 1.74 8.90 4.06
CA TYR A 9 2.81 9.31 4.98
C TYR A 9 2.65 10.76 5.44
N PRO A 10 3.24 11.16 6.57
CA PRO A 10 3.34 12.57 6.93
C PRO A 10 4.54 13.21 6.20
N LYS A 11 4.32 14.18 5.30
CA LYS A 11 5.37 15.11 4.86
C LYS A 11 5.09 16.47 5.49
N ALA A 12 6.14 17.25 5.73
CA ALA A 12 6.08 18.52 6.46
C ALA A 12 4.96 19.49 6.02
N LEU A 13 4.50 19.42 4.76
CA LEU A 13 3.46 20.30 4.22
C LEU A 13 2.36 19.58 3.39
N ARG A 14 2.48 18.26 3.13
CA ARG A 14 1.54 17.46 2.32
C ARG A 14 1.54 16.00 2.78
N LEU A 15 0.46 15.26 2.53
CA LEU A 15 0.44 13.81 2.73
C LEU A 15 0.76 13.12 1.39
N PRO A 16 1.98 12.58 1.16
CA PRO A 16 2.26 11.82 -0.04
C PRO A 16 1.65 10.42 0.12
N VAL A 17 0.95 10.00 -0.92
CA VAL A 17 0.32 8.68 -1.00
C VAL A 17 1.20 7.79 -1.86
N TYR A 18 1.65 6.68 -1.29
CA TYR A 18 2.27 5.58 -2.02
C TYR A 18 1.19 4.56 -2.35
N GLY A 19 1.06 4.17 -3.62
CA GLY A 19 0.04 3.23 -4.08
C GLY A 19 0.68 2.11 -4.89
N ILE A 20 0.40 0.86 -4.53
CA ILE A 20 0.93 -0.32 -5.25
C ILE A 20 -0.10 -1.43 -5.33
N THR A 21 -0.08 -2.18 -6.44
CA THR A 21 -0.84 -3.42 -6.59
C THR A 21 0.09 -4.61 -6.38
N LEU A 22 -0.28 -5.50 -5.46
CA LEU A 22 0.53 -6.68 -5.09
C LEU A 22 -0.33 -7.93 -5.08
N GLU A 23 0.29 -9.08 -5.35
CA GLU A 23 -0.33 -10.39 -5.12
C GLU A 23 0.03 -10.88 -3.73
N ALA A 24 -0.99 -11.16 -2.91
CA ALA A 24 -0.79 -11.69 -1.56
C ALA A 24 -1.87 -12.71 -1.21
N VAL A 25 -1.64 -13.50 -0.17
CA VAL A 25 -2.65 -14.46 0.34
C VAL A 25 -3.67 -13.78 1.26
N SER A 26 -3.39 -12.56 1.76
CA SER A 26 -4.30 -11.79 2.60
C SER A 26 -4.06 -10.28 2.51
N LYS A 27 -5.05 -9.49 2.96
CA LYS A 27 -4.92 -8.01 3.07
C LYS A 27 -3.76 -7.60 3.97
N SER A 28 -3.55 -8.31 5.08
CA SER A 28 -2.49 -8.02 6.05
C SER A 28 -1.11 -8.20 5.42
N GLN A 29 -0.92 -9.31 4.69
CA GLN A 29 0.32 -9.56 3.96
C GLN A 29 0.56 -8.49 2.88
N ALA A 30 -0.47 -8.12 2.10
CA ALA A 30 -0.35 -7.07 1.09
C ALA A 30 0.10 -5.72 1.68
N ILE A 31 -0.41 -5.35 2.86
CA ILE A 31 0.00 -4.13 3.57
C ILE A 31 1.47 -4.20 4.00
N THR A 32 1.91 -5.33 4.56
CA THR A 32 3.29 -5.54 4.97
C THR A 32 4.24 -5.40 3.78
N GLU A 33 3.94 -6.07 2.68
CA GLU A 33 4.75 -6.00 1.46
C GLU A 33 4.76 -4.59 0.86
N ALA A 34 3.61 -3.92 0.80
CA ALA A 34 3.53 -2.53 0.35
C ALA A 34 4.37 -1.59 1.23
N THR A 35 4.41 -1.83 2.54
CA THR A 35 5.20 -1.01 3.49
C THR A 35 6.70 -1.21 3.28
N ILE A 36 7.13 -2.44 2.99
CA ILE A 36 8.53 -2.75 2.67
C ILE A 36 8.93 -2.04 1.37
N GLU A 37 8.09 -2.13 0.33
CA GLU A 37 8.38 -1.53 -0.97
C GLU A 37 8.42 0.00 -0.90
N ALA A 38 7.46 0.61 -0.20
CA ALA A 38 7.47 2.05 0.10
C ALA A 38 8.79 2.48 0.78
N GLY A 39 9.29 1.66 1.71
CA GLY A 39 10.57 1.87 2.38
C GLY A 39 11.79 1.86 1.44
N ARG A 40 11.76 1.02 0.39
CA ARG A 40 12.80 0.94 -0.65
C ARG A 40 12.78 2.16 -1.56
N GLU A 41 11.59 2.69 -1.86
CA GLU A 41 11.40 3.92 -2.64
C GLU A 41 11.66 5.21 -1.85
N GLY A 42 12.00 5.10 -0.57
CA GLY A 42 12.37 6.24 0.27
C GLY A 42 11.22 6.86 1.05
N TYR A 43 10.05 6.24 1.09
CA TYR A 43 9.01 6.60 2.06
C TYR A 43 9.44 6.12 3.45
N ARG A 44 9.76 7.07 4.33
CA ARG A 44 10.28 6.81 5.69
C ARG A 44 9.19 6.98 6.74
N GLY A 45 9.34 6.25 7.86
CA GLY A 45 8.44 6.31 9.02
C GLY A 45 7.20 5.44 8.87
N SER A 46 6.25 5.60 9.78
CA SER A 46 4.99 4.84 9.76
C SER A 46 3.91 5.60 8.97
N PRO A 47 3.16 4.92 8.08
CA PRO A 47 2.03 5.54 7.41
C PRO A 47 0.97 5.96 8.43
N LYS A 48 0.38 7.15 8.24
CA LYS A 48 -0.73 7.69 9.04
C LYS A 48 -2.07 7.08 8.66
N LYS A 49 -2.21 6.65 7.41
CA LYS A 49 -3.41 5.97 6.90
C LYS A 49 -2.99 4.84 5.97
N VAL A 50 -3.66 3.71 6.11
CA VAL A 50 -3.45 2.50 5.32
C VAL A 50 -4.80 2.06 4.79
N THR A 51 -4.89 1.85 3.47
CA THR A 51 -6.07 1.30 2.82
C THR A 51 -5.66 0.17 1.90
N ALA A 52 -6.33 -0.98 2.02
CA ALA A 52 -6.09 -2.14 1.17
C ALA A 52 -7.41 -2.66 0.60
N ARG A 53 -7.51 -2.69 -0.72
CA ARG A 53 -8.69 -3.13 -1.47
C ARG A 53 -8.34 -4.36 -2.28
N GLN A 54 -9.14 -5.41 -2.18
CA GLN A 54 -8.99 -6.57 -3.04
C GLN A 54 -9.46 -6.18 -4.44
N LEU A 55 -8.63 -6.41 -5.44
CA LEU A 55 -9.03 -6.29 -6.83
C LEU A 55 -9.66 -7.62 -7.22
N GLN A 56 -10.98 -7.63 -7.42
CA GLN A 56 -11.59 -8.70 -8.19
C GLN A 56 -11.21 -8.45 -9.64
N GLU A 57 -10.50 -9.38 -10.28
CA GLU A 57 -10.54 -9.49 -11.73
C GLU A 57 -12.02 -9.75 -12.05
N ALA A 58 -12.72 -8.72 -12.52
CA ALA A 58 -14.02 -8.92 -13.11
C ALA A 58 -13.78 -9.87 -14.27
N ALA A 59 -14.30 -11.09 -14.16
CA ALA A 59 -14.36 -12.02 -15.27
C ALA A 59 -15.16 -11.32 -16.39
N ALA A 60 -14.44 -10.86 -17.41
CA ALA A 60 -14.99 -10.35 -18.66
C ALA A 60 -15.15 -11.50 -19.64
#